data_AF-A0A2B7XVA3-F1
#
_entry.id   AF-A0A2B7XVA3-F1
#
_cell.length_a   1.000
_cell.length_b   1.000
_cell.length_c   1.000
_cell.angle_alpha   90.00
_cell.angle_beta   90.00
_cell.angle_gamma   90.00
#
_symmetry.space_group_name_H-M   'P 1'
#
loop_
_entity.id
_entity.type
_entity.pdbx_description
1 polymer ?
#
loop_
_entity_poly.entity_id
_entity_poly.type
_entity_poly.pdbx_seq_one_letter_code
_entity_poly.pdbx_strand_id
1 'polypeptide(L)'
;MRKPTILSKQIVYHALQDAPSTSAQDDLAVLDKEIETLRAQIASTRSAEKTLRAELSTLSARVPTEELRDIVSKLDAEKEELLSRLGPLRNGTVQSREVSAQEQEKVEGEWRLWKGRMLGRKRICREMWERCSEVLPEGMKKREELWESLGLEGKL
;
A
#
# COMPACT_ATOMS: atom_id res chain seq x y z
N MET A 1 -32.08 55.69 36.91
CA MET A 1 -31.65 57.11 36.93
C MET A 1 -30.12 57.15 36.90
N ARG A 2 -29.48 58.15 36.27
CA ARG A 2 -28.01 58.27 36.15
C ARG A 2 -27.54 59.56 36.86
N LYS A 3 -26.45 59.51 37.61
CA LYS A 3 -25.81 60.69 38.26
C LYS A 3 -24.89 61.37 37.23
N PRO A 4 -25.04 62.68 36.94
CA PRO A 4 -24.09 63.43 36.13
C PRO A 4 -22.87 63.83 36.94
N THR A 5 -21.66 63.55 36.44
CA THR A 5 -20.41 64.14 36.94
C THR A 5 -19.83 65.05 35.88
N ILE A 6 -19.46 66.27 36.28
CA ILE A 6 -18.90 67.27 35.38
C ILE A 6 -17.38 67.18 35.47
N LEU A 7 -16.75 66.72 34.39
CA LEU A 7 -15.30 66.72 34.24
C LEU A 7 -14.93 67.78 33.20
N SER A 8 -14.36 68.89 33.69
CA SER A 8 -13.80 70.06 32.97
C SER A 8 -14.64 70.68 31.85
N LYS A 9 -15.00 69.94 30.80
CA LYS A 9 -15.81 70.38 29.64
C LYS A 9 -16.89 69.38 29.21
N GLN A 10 -17.02 68.23 29.87
CA GLN A 10 -17.97 67.19 29.50
C GLN A 10 -18.77 66.70 30.71
N ILE A 11 -20.07 66.47 30.51
CA ILE A 11 -20.95 65.84 31.50
C ILE A 11 -21.02 64.35 31.16
N VAL A 12 -20.55 63.50 32.08
CA VAL A 12 -20.62 62.05 31.95
C VAL A 12 -21.69 61.53 32.91
N TYR A 13 -22.66 60.81 32.36
CA TYR A 13 -23.73 60.17 33.13
C TYR A 13 -23.33 58.76 33.51
N HIS A 14 -23.18 58.49 34.80
CA HIS A 14 -22.94 57.15 35.32
C HIS A 14 -24.16 56.60 36.04
N ALA A 15 -24.27 55.27 36.12
CA ALA A 15 -25.31 54.64 36.92
C ALA A 15 -25.16 55.02 38.40
N LEU A 16 -26.28 55.15 39.10
CA LEU A 16 -26.28 55.32 40.55
C LEU A 16 -25.75 54.03 41.18
N GLN A 17 -24.60 54.12 41.86
CA GLN A 17 -24.05 53.06 42.69
C GLN A 17 -24.12 53.57 44.13
N ASP A 18 -25.12 53.12 44.88
CA ASP A 18 -25.22 53.42 46.31
C ASP A 18 -24.36 52.45 47.12
N ALA A 19 -23.88 52.85 48.31
CA ALA A 19 -23.07 51.99 49.15
C ALA A 19 -23.89 50.75 49.59
N PRO A 20 -23.31 49.54 49.56
CA PRO A 20 -24.05 48.33 49.91
C PRO A 20 -24.50 48.41 51.38
N SER A 21 -25.78 48.15 51.63
CA SER A 21 -26.28 47.92 52.99
C SER A 21 -25.65 46.65 53.57
N THR A 22 -25.59 46.52 54.90
CA THR A 22 -25.03 45.31 55.55
C THR A 22 -25.73 44.02 55.08
N SER A 23 -27.04 44.09 54.78
CA SER A 23 -27.79 42.98 54.18
C SER A 23 -27.30 42.58 52.78
N ALA A 24 -26.77 43.53 52.00
CA ALA A 24 -26.24 43.28 50.66
C ALA A 24 -24.87 42.56 50.69
N GLN A 25 -24.14 42.62 51.81
CA GLN A 25 -22.88 41.86 51.96
C GLN A 25 -23.14 40.37 52.19
N ASP A 26 -24.17 40.02 52.94
CA ASP A 26 -24.56 38.61 53.15
C ASP A 26 -25.07 37.98 51.85
N ASP A 27 -25.87 38.72 51.08
CA ASP A 27 -26.35 38.27 49.75
C ASP A 27 -25.18 38.08 48.76
N LEU A 28 -24.19 38.97 48.78
CA LEU A 28 -22.96 38.81 47.98
C LEU A 28 -22.18 37.56 48.37
N ALA A 29 -22.06 37.27 49.68
CA ALA A 29 -21.38 36.07 50.15
C ALA A 29 -22.13 34.78 49.74
N VAL A 30 -23.46 34.82 49.61
CA VAL A 30 -24.26 33.71 49.06
C VAL A 30 -23.99 33.54 47.57
N LEU A 31 -23.98 34.62 46.80
CA LEU A 31 -23.68 34.59 45.37
C LEU A 31 -22.26 34.10 45.07
N ASP A 32 -21.27 34.50 45.88
CA ASP A 32 -19.89 34.03 45.73
C ASP A 32 -19.80 32.51 45.94
N LYS A 33 -20.49 31.98 46.96
CA LYS A 33 -20.59 30.53 47.18
C LYS A 33 -21.27 29.81 46.02
N GLU A 34 -22.31 30.40 45.45
CA GLU A 34 -23.01 29.83 44.30
C GLU A 34 -22.11 29.83 43.06
N ILE A 35 -21.35 30.91 42.81
CA ILE A 35 -20.37 30.99 41.74
C ILE A 35 -19.28 29.93 41.91
N GLU A 36 -18.75 29.75 43.11
CA GLU A 36 -17.76 28.70 43.40
C GLU A 36 -18.33 27.31 43.14
N THR A 37 -19.56 27.06 43.59
CA THR A 37 -20.25 25.78 43.38
C THR A 37 -20.45 25.49 41.89
N LEU A 38 -20.93 26.47 41.13
CA LEU A 38 -21.13 26.34 39.68
C LEU A 38 -19.81 26.15 38.94
N ARG A 39 -18.73 26.85 39.34
CA ARG A 39 -17.39 26.64 38.78
C ARG A 39 -16.89 25.22 39.03
N ALA A 40 -17.07 24.70 40.23
CA ALA A 40 -16.71 23.32 40.57
C ALA A 40 -17.51 22.31 39.73
N GLN A 41 -18.81 22.53 39.57
CA GLN A 41 -19.67 21.70 38.71
C GLN A 41 -19.21 21.74 37.25
N ILE A 42 -18.92 22.91 36.69
CA ILE A 42 -18.42 23.05 35.32
C ILE A 42 -17.10 22.29 35.14
N ALA A 43 -16.18 22.42 36.10
CA ALA A 43 -14.91 21.72 36.05
C ALA A 43 -15.09 20.20 36.08
N SER A 44 -15.98 19.70 36.96
CA SER A 44 -16.32 18.28 37.06
C SER A 44 -16.95 17.75 35.76
N THR A 45 -17.98 18.42 35.25
CA THR A 45 -18.67 17.99 34.02
C THR A 45 -17.74 18.00 32.82
N ARG A 46 -16.86 18.99 32.71
CA ARG A 46 -15.84 19.03 31.63
C ARG A 46 -14.83 17.89 31.74
N SER A 47 -14.48 17.46 32.95
CA SER A 47 -13.57 16.32 33.11
C SER A 47 -14.27 15.02 32.70
N ALA A 48 -15.51 14.82 33.13
CA ALA A 48 -16.33 13.66 32.75
C ALA A 48 -16.56 13.59 31.24
N GLU A 49 -16.85 14.73 30.59
CA GLU A 49 -17.01 14.80 29.15
C GLU A 49 -15.73 14.36 28.41
N LYS A 50 -14.56 14.82 28.85
CA LYS A 50 -13.27 14.41 28.25
C LYS A 50 -13.04 12.91 28.39
N THR A 51 -13.32 12.35 29.57
CA THR A 51 -13.18 10.90 29.81
C THR A 51 -14.12 10.10 28.93
N LEU A 52 -15.41 10.47 28.89
CA LEU A 52 -16.40 9.78 28.05
C LEU A 52 -16.08 9.86 26.57
N ARG A 53 -15.58 11.01 26.08
CA ARG A 53 -15.11 11.14 24.68
C ARG A 53 -13.93 10.22 24.39
N ALA A 54 -12.98 10.09 25.33
CA ALA A 54 -11.84 9.19 25.17
C ALA A 54 -12.27 7.71 25.16
N GLU A 55 -13.18 7.32 26.06
CA GLU A 55 -13.77 5.97 26.11
C GLU A 55 -14.53 5.64 24.83
N LEU A 56 -15.38 6.57 24.36
CA LEU A 56 -16.12 6.41 23.13
C LEU A 56 -15.19 6.28 21.91
N SER A 57 -14.14 7.10 21.83
CA SER A 57 -13.12 6.97 20.77
C SER A 57 -12.42 5.62 20.79
N THR A 58 -12.15 5.09 21.98
CA THR A 58 -11.50 3.77 22.15
C THR A 58 -12.45 2.65 21.72
N LEU A 59 -13.73 2.76 22.08
CA LEU A 59 -14.76 1.79 21.70
C LEU A 59 -15.07 1.82 20.21
N SER A 60 -15.16 3.02 19.60
CA SER A 60 -15.43 3.18 18.17
C SER A 60 -14.25 2.78 17.28
N ALA A 61 -13.02 2.84 17.81
CA ALA A 61 -11.84 2.33 17.12
C ALA A 61 -11.84 0.79 17.01
N ARG A 62 -12.67 0.11 17.81
CA ARG A 62 -12.84 -1.35 17.72
C ARG A 62 -13.82 -1.66 16.61
N VAL A 63 -13.35 -2.40 15.60
CA VAL A 63 -14.22 -2.94 14.55
C VAL A 63 -15.38 -3.72 15.21
N PRO A 64 -16.63 -3.47 14.82
CA PRO A 64 -17.79 -4.19 15.34
C PRO A 64 -17.56 -5.71 15.26
N THR A 65 -18.06 -6.44 16.25
CA THR A 65 -17.81 -7.89 16.34
C THR A 65 -18.43 -8.66 15.16
N GLU A 66 -19.49 -8.12 14.55
CA GLU A 66 -20.11 -8.64 13.33
C GLU A 66 -19.18 -8.47 12.12
N GLU A 67 -18.65 -7.26 11.90
CA GLU A 67 -17.67 -7.00 10.85
C GLU A 67 -16.38 -7.84 11.01
N LEU A 68 -15.91 -8.04 12.25
CA LEU A 68 -14.79 -8.93 12.54
C LEU A 68 -15.08 -10.38 12.12
N ARG A 69 -16.32 -10.86 12.34
CA ARG A 69 -16.74 -12.22 11.95
C ARG A 69 -16.75 -12.38 10.43
N ASP A 70 -17.20 -11.35 9.72
CA ASP A 70 -17.18 -11.34 8.25
C ASP A 70 -15.76 -11.33 7.70
N ILE A 71 -14.86 -10.53 8.31
CA ILE A 71 -13.44 -10.49 7.94
C ILE A 71 -12.79 -11.87 8.16
N VAL A 72 -13.01 -12.48 9.33
CA VAL A 72 -12.47 -13.83 9.61
C VAL A 72 -12.99 -14.85 8.60
N SER A 73 -14.30 -14.83 8.31
CA SER A 73 -14.89 -15.77 7.36
C SER A 73 -14.31 -15.62 5.94
N LYS A 74 -14.03 -14.38 5.51
CA LYS A 74 -13.36 -14.11 4.22
C LYS A 74 -11.92 -14.62 4.24
N LEU A 75 -11.17 -14.34 5.30
CA LEU A 75 -9.77 -14.79 5.43
C LEU A 75 -9.66 -16.31 5.45
N ASP A 76 -10.59 -17.00 6.11
CA ASP A 76 -10.64 -18.47 6.11
C ASP A 76 -10.93 -19.01 4.71
N ALA A 77 -11.87 -18.41 3.96
CA ALA A 77 -12.13 -18.78 2.57
C ALA A 77 -10.91 -18.57 1.67
N GLU A 78 -10.22 -17.42 1.78
CA GLU A 78 -8.99 -17.14 1.01
C GLU A 78 -7.87 -18.12 1.36
N LYS A 79 -7.73 -18.46 2.64
CA LYS A 79 -6.75 -19.45 3.10
C LYS A 79 -7.04 -20.83 2.48
N GLU A 80 -8.28 -21.28 2.52
CA GLU A 80 -8.66 -22.57 1.93
C GLU A 80 -8.46 -22.58 0.41
N GLU A 81 -8.75 -21.48 -0.28
CA GLU A 81 -8.45 -21.33 -1.71
C GLU A 81 -6.94 -21.47 -1.97
N LEU A 82 -6.10 -20.75 -1.22
CA LEU A 82 -4.65 -20.82 -1.38
C LEU A 82 -4.09 -22.22 -1.09
N LEU A 83 -4.61 -22.89 -0.06
CA LEU A 83 -4.22 -24.26 0.27
C LEU A 83 -4.66 -25.24 -0.83
N SER A 84 -5.85 -25.06 -1.40
CA SER A 84 -6.33 -25.87 -2.53
C SER A 84 -5.46 -25.71 -3.78
N ARG A 85 -4.88 -24.52 -4.00
CA ARG A 85 -3.95 -24.25 -5.10
C ARG A 85 -2.55 -24.81 -4.84
N LEU A 86 -2.10 -24.73 -3.59
CA LEU A 86 -0.78 -25.25 -3.18
C LEU A 86 -0.73 -26.78 -3.06
N GLY A 87 -1.82 -27.43 -2.68
CA GLY A 87 -1.90 -28.88 -2.49
C GLY A 87 -1.43 -29.67 -3.74
N PRO A 88 -1.98 -29.41 -4.94
CA PRO A 88 -1.56 -30.07 -6.17
C PRO A 88 -0.12 -29.79 -6.58
N LEU A 89 0.43 -28.61 -6.24
CA LEU A 89 1.83 -28.25 -6.50
C LEU A 89 2.78 -29.02 -5.58
N ARG A 90 2.47 -29.09 -4.27
CA ARG A 90 3.27 -29.84 -3.29
C ARG A 90 3.20 -31.36 -3.46
N ASN A 91 2.03 -31.87 -3.83
CA ASN A 91 1.80 -33.31 -3.98
C ASN A 91 2.24 -33.83 -5.36
N GLY A 92 2.79 -32.96 -6.23
CA GLY A 92 3.26 -33.35 -7.57
C GLY A 92 2.15 -33.86 -8.50
N THR A 93 0.88 -33.61 -8.19
CA THR A 93 -0.27 -34.03 -9.01
C THR A 93 -0.38 -33.20 -10.29
N VAL A 94 0.12 -31.96 -10.24
CA VAL A 94 0.35 -31.15 -11.44
C VAL A 94 1.74 -31.50 -11.97
N GLN A 95 1.87 -31.84 -13.26
CA GLN A 95 3.16 -32.08 -13.95
C GLN A 95 4.07 -30.84 -14.04
N SER A 96 3.90 -29.86 -13.16
CA SER A 96 4.88 -28.80 -12.97
C SER A 96 5.95 -29.36 -12.04
N ARG A 97 6.92 -30.08 -12.62
CA ARG A 97 8.17 -30.37 -11.93
C ARG A 97 8.73 -29.02 -11.48
N GLU A 98 8.78 -28.78 -10.17
CA GLU A 98 9.44 -27.61 -9.61
C GLU A 98 10.92 -27.67 -10.03
N VAL A 99 11.26 -26.96 -11.12
CA VAL A 99 12.64 -26.87 -11.60
C VAL A 99 13.36 -25.97 -10.63
N SER A 100 14.33 -26.53 -9.91
CA SER A 100 15.15 -25.71 -9.01
C SER A 100 15.95 -24.67 -9.82
N ALA A 101 16.29 -23.54 -9.20
CA ALA A 101 17.11 -22.52 -9.86
C ALA A 101 18.44 -23.10 -10.39
N GLN A 102 19.01 -24.08 -9.67
CA GLN A 102 20.23 -24.77 -10.07
C GLN A 102 20.03 -25.67 -11.31
N GLU A 103 18.90 -26.39 -11.39
CA GLU A 103 18.56 -27.19 -12.57
C GLU A 103 18.33 -26.28 -13.79
N GLN A 104 17.65 -25.15 -13.59
CA GLN A 104 17.40 -24.17 -14.65
C GLN A 104 18.70 -23.57 -15.19
N GLU A 105 19.60 -23.13 -14.30
CA GLU A 105 20.90 -22.57 -14.68
C GLU A 105 21.76 -23.58 -15.44
N LYS A 106 21.76 -24.85 -15.01
CA LYS A 106 22.48 -25.92 -15.71
C LYS A 106 21.95 -26.12 -17.13
N VAL A 107 20.63 -26.24 -17.29
CA VAL A 107 19.99 -26.42 -18.60
C VAL A 107 20.24 -25.22 -19.51
N GLU A 108 20.17 -24.00 -18.96
CA GLU A 108 20.45 -22.79 -19.73
C GLU A 108 21.92 -22.72 -20.18
N GLY A 109 22.86 -23.11 -19.31
CA GLY A 109 24.27 -23.21 -19.64
C GLY A 109 24.55 -24.21 -20.76
N GLU A 110 23.97 -25.41 -20.68
CA GLU A 110 24.06 -26.43 -21.73
C GLU A 110 23.46 -25.94 -23.04
N TRP A 111 22.27 -25.32 -23.00
CA TRP A 111 21.64 -24.74 -24.18
C TRP A 111 22.53 -23.68 -24.83
N ARG A 112 23.11 -22.77 -24.05
CA ARG A 112 24.00 -21.71 -24.54
C ARG A 112 25.24 -22.28 -25.22
N LEU A 113 25.85 -23.32 -24.63
CA LEU A 113 27.00 -24.03 -25.20
C LEU A 113 26.64 -24.69 -26.54
N TRP A 114 25.57 -25.47 -26.58
CA TRP A 114 25.15 -26.17 -27.80
C TRP A 114 24.72 -25.21 -28.90
N LYS A 115 24.01 -24.12 -28.55
CA LYS A 115 23.65 -23.05 -29.47
C LYS A 115 24.90 -22.40 -30.06
N GLY A 116 25.89 -22.06 -29.23
CA GLY A 116 27.17 -21.52 -29.71
C GLY A 116 27.88 -22.44 -30.70
N ARG A 117 27.94 -23.75 -30.38
CA ARG A 117 28.52 -24.76 -31.27
C ARG A 117 27.77 -24.89 -32.59
N MET A 118 26.43 -24.93 -32.55
CA MET A 118 25.59 -24.99 -33.75
C MET A 118 25.79 -23.76 -34.64
N LEU A 119 25.80 -22.56 -34.06
CA LEU A 119 26.04 -21.32 -34.80
C LEU A 119 27.45 -21.29 -35.42
N GLY A 120 28.47 -21.71 -34.67
CA GLY A 120 29.84 -21.81 -35.17
C GLY A 120 29.97 -22.79 -36.34
N ARG A 121 29.40 -23.99 -36.23
CA ARG A 121 29.38 -24.99 -37.31
C ARG A 121 28.63 -24.50 -38.53
N LYS A 122 27.48 -23.85 -38.35
CA LYS A 122 26.71 -23.25 -39.45
C LYS A 122 27.51 -22.17 -40.16
N ARG A 123 28.25 -21.32 -39.42
CA ARG A 123 29.12 -20.30 -40.00
C ARG A 123 30.23 -20.93 -40.85
N ILE A 124 30.98 -21.88 -40.29
CA ILE A 124 32.09 -22.56 -40.99
C ILE A 124 31.58 -23.25 -42.26
N CYS A 125 30.46 -23.96 -42.18
CA CYS A 125 29.86 -24.64 -43.33
C CYS A 125 29.53 -23.68 -44.46
N ARG A 126 28.95 -22.50 -44.13
CA ARG A 126 28.65 -21.47 -45.13
C ARG A 126 29.89 -20.82 -45.72
N GLU A 127 30.85 -20.43 -44.88
CA GLU A 127 32.12 -19.84 -45.36
C GLU A 127 32.87 -20.79 -46.30
N MET A 128 32.90 -22.08 -45.96
CA MET A 128 33.51 -23.11 -46.82
C MET A 128 32.73 -23.27 -48.12
N TRP A 129 31.40 -23.32 -48.03
CA TRP A 129 30.53 -23.44 -49.19
C TRP A 129 30.68 -22.29 -50.18
N GLU A 130 30.71 -21.05 -49.68
CA GLU A 130 30.93 -19.84 -50.47
C GLU A 130 32.22 -19.96 -51.27
N ARG A 131 33.34 -20.24 -50.60
CA ARG A 131 34.66 -20.41 -51.25
C ARG A 131 34.69 -21.52 -52.29
N CYS A 132 34.05 -22.66 -52.00
CA CYS A 132 33.97 -23.76 -52.97
C CYS A 132 33.09 -23.39 -54.17
N SER A 133 32.02 -22.63 -53.94
CA SER A 133 31.08 -22.24 -54.99
C SER A 133 31.59 -21.13 -55.90
N GLU A 134 32.48 -20.26 -55.40
CA GLU A 134 33.10 -19.17 -56.17
C GLU A 134 34.02 -19.67 -57.29
N VAL A 135 34.60 -20.86 -57.14
CA VAL A 135 35.57 -21.45 -58.08
C VAL A 135 34.94 -22.48 -59.03
N LEU A 136 33.61 -22.55 -59.09
CA LEU A 136 32.89 -23.51 -59.93
C LEU A 136 33.04 -23.16 -61.43
N PRO A 137 33.36 -24.13 -62.30
CA PRO A 137 33.43 -23.91 -63.74
C PRO A 137 32.09 -23.50 -64.35
N GLU A 138 32.12 -22.66 -65.40
CA GLU A 138 30.93 -22.32 -66.17
C GLU A 138 30.32 -23.58 -66.83
N GLY A 139 29.05 -23.87 -66.51
CA GLY A 139 28.33 -25.07 -66.95
C GLY A 139 28.02 -26.08 -65.83
N MET A 140 28.52 -25.88 -64.61
CA MET A 140 28.07 -26.67 -63.45
C MET A 140 26.70 -26.20 -62.92
N LYS A 141 26.02 -27.05 -62.14
CA LYS A 141 24.72 -26.75 -61.51
C LYS A 141 24.80 -25.45 -60.70
N LYS A 142 23.66 -24.74 -60.59
CA LYS A 142 23.58 -23.54 -59.74
C LYS A 142 23.90 -23.91 -58.30
N ARG A 143 24.46 -22.95 -57.56
CA ARG A 143 24.90 -23.13 -56.17
C ARG A 143 23.81 -23.74 -55.29
N GLU A 144 22.58 -23.28 -55.42
CA GLU A 144 21.44 -23.74 -54.63
C GLU A 144 21.06 -25.19 -54.97
N GLU A 145 21.06 -25.54 -56.26
CA GLU A 145 20.78 -26.91 -56.73
C GLU A 145 21.88 -27.89 -56.31
N LEU A 146 23.14 -27.43 -56.26
CA LEU A 146 24.27 -28.22 -55.79
C LEU A 146 24.18 -28.46 -54.28
N TRP A 147 23.81 -27.44 -53.49
CA TRP A 147 23.58 -27.52 -52.05
C TRP A 147 22.54 -28.58 -51.70
N GLU A 148 21.39 -28.56 -52.38
CA GLU A 148 20.34 -29.57 -52.22
C GLU A 148 20.81 -30.97 -52.67
N SER A 149 21.56 -31.06 -53.78
CA SER A 149 22.05 -32.36 -54.29
C SER A 149 23.06 -33.04 -53.36
N LEU A 150 23.75 -32.26 -52.52
CA LEU A 150 24.65 -32.76 -51.48
C LEU A 150 23.92 -33.14 -50.18
N GLY A 151 22.58 -33.03 -50.16
CA GLY A 151 21.76 -33.34 -49.00
C GLY A 151 21.87 -32.31 -47.87
N LEU A 152 22.26 -31.07 -48.18
CA LEU A 152 22.37 -30.01 -47.20
C LEU A 152 21.04 -29.27 -47.09
N GLU A 153 20.54 -29.16 -45.85
CA GLU A 153 19.24 -28.55 -45.55
C GLU A 153 19.40 -27.19 -44.85
N GLY A 154 18.43 -26.30 -45.08
CA GLY A 154 18.39 -24.95 -44.51
C GLY A 154 18.79 -23.86 -45.49
N LYS A 155 18.37 -22.62 -45.19
CA LYS A 155 18.73 -21.45 -46.02
C LYS A 155 20.22 -21.16 -45.89
N LEU A 156 20.87 -21.02 -47.05
CA LEU A 156 22.18 -20.38 -47.22
C LEU A 156 22.17 -19.02 -46.51
#